data_AF-A0A669AY13-F1
#
_entry.id   AF-A0A669AY13-F1
#
_cell.length_a   1.000
_cell.length_b   1.000
_cell.length_c   1.000
_cell.angle_alpha   90.00
_cell.angle_beta   90.00
_cell.angle_gamma   90.00
#
_symmetry.space_group_name_H-M   'P 1'
#
loop_
_entity.id
_entity.type
_entity.pdbx_description
1 polymer ?
#
loop_
_entity_poly.entity_id
_entity_poly.type
_entity_poly.pdbx_seq_one_letter_code
_entity_poly.pdbx_strand_id
1 'polypeptide(L)'
;SIGKIHVLYQLSKAGKLCVPAMNVNDSVTKQKFDNLYCCRESILDGLKRTTDIMFGGKQVVVCGYGEVGKGCCTALKALGAIVCITEIDPICALQACMDGFRVVKLSEVIRQMDVVITCTGNKNVVTREQLDRMKNGCIVCNMGHSNTEIDVASLRSPELTWERVRSQVDHIIWPDGKRVVLLAEGRLLNLSCSTVPTFVLSITATTQALALIELFNAPEGRYKQDVYLLPKKMDEYVASLHLPNFDAHLTELTDEQAKYMGLNKNGPFKPNYYR
;
A
#
# COMPACT_ATOMS: atom_id res chain seq x y z
N SER A 1 7.53 0.19 -5.48
CA SER A 1 6.94 -0.50 -6.63
C SER A 1 7.42 -1.94 -6.66
N ILE A 2 6.57 -2.90 -6.30
CA ILE A 2 6.87 -4.34 -6.41
C ILE A 2 7.26 -4.69 -7.85
N GLY A 3 6.65 -4.02 -8.85
CA GLY A 3 7.00 -4.17 -10.26
C GLY A 3 8.44 -3.80 -10.62
N LYS A 4 8.96 -2.66 -10.13
CA LYS A 4 10.34 -2.23 -10.44
C LYS A 4 11.41 -3.14 -9.80
N ILE A 5 11.15 -3.66 -8.61
CA ILE A 5 12.07 -4.60 -7.93
C ILE A 5 12.07 -5.95 -8.63
N HIS A 6 10.89 -6.41 -9.07
CA HIS A 6 10.77 -7.64 -9.84
C HIS A 6 11.64 -7.59 -11.11
N VAL A 7 11.64 -6.45 -11.80
CA VAL A 7 12.51 -6.22 -12.97
C VAL A 7 13.99 -6.29 -12.58
N LEU A 8 14.41 -5.71 -11.45
CA LEU A 8 15.80 -5.81 -10.98
C LEU A 8 16.22 -7.26 -10.71
N TYR A 9 15.38 -8.05 -10.05
CA TYR A 9 15.66 -9.47 -9.84
C TYR A 9 15.69 -10.27 -11.15
N GLN A 10 14.82 -9.95 -12.12
CA GLN A 10 14.87 -10.58 -13.44
C GLN A 10 16.17 -10.24 -14.18
N LEU A 11 16.62 -8.98 -14.13
CA LEU A 11 17.88 -8.55 -14.74
C LEU A 11 19.09 -9.22 -14.07
N SER A 12 19.09 -9.33 -12.73
CA SER A 12 20.14 -10.06 -11.99
C SER A 12 20.18 -11.54 -12.41
N LYS A 13 19.04 -12.23 -12.39
CA LYS A 13 18.93 -13.64 -12.81
C LYS A 13 19.36 -13.88 -14.26
N ALA A 14 19.11 -12.90 -15.15
CA ALA A 14 19.52 -12.97 -16.55
C ALA A 14 20.99 -12.57 -16.79
N GLY A 15 21.75 -12.19 -15.75
CA GLY A 15 23.11 -11.68 -15.88
C GLY A 15 23.20 -10.35 -16.63
N LYS A 16 22.10 -9.59 -16.70
CA LYS A 16 21.98 -8.32 -17.44
C LYS A 16 22.05 -7.09 -16.53
N LEU A 17 22.23 -7.29 -15.22
CA LEU A 17 22.34 -6.20 -14.27
C LEU A 17 23.76 -5.62 -14.33
N CYS A 18 23.92 -4.37 -14.77
CA CYS A 18 25.25 -3.78 -15.00
C CYS A 18 25.91 -3.22 -13.73
N VAL A 19 25.13 -2.92 -12.69
CA VAL A 19 25.59 -2.30 -11.44
C VAL A 19 24.91 -2.94 -10.23
N PRO A 20 25.53 -2.97 -9.05
CA PRO A 20 24.87 -3.41 -7.83
C PRO A 20 23.60 -2.59 -7.57
N ALA A 21 22.55 -3.25 -7.10
CA ALA A 21 21.30 -2.59 -6.73
C ALA A 21 20.93 -2.92 -5.29
N MET A 22 20.41 -1.94 -4.56
CA MET A 22 19.89 -2.15 -3.21
C MET A 22 18.37 -2.02 -3.18
N ASN A 23 17.70 -3.08 -2.76
CA ASN A 23 16.26 -3.13 -2.61
C ASN A 23 15.85 -2.50 -1.27
N VAL A 24 15.67 -1.18 -1.31
CA VAL A 24 15.18 -0.39 -0.16
C VAL A 24 13.69 -0.56 0.10
N ASN A 25 12.93 -1.05 -0.88
CA ASN A 25 11.48 -1.19 -0.73
C ASN A 25 11.12 -2.33 0.22
N ASP A 26 12.02 -3.31 0.37
CA ASP A 26 11.85 -4.43 1.29
C ASP A 26 12.52 -4.20 2.65
N SER A 27 12.96 -2.97 2.94
CA SER A 27 13.27 -2.58 4.31
C SER A 27 11.98 -2.58 5.13
N VAL A 28 12.09 -2.98 6.40
CA VAL A 28 10.95 -3.04 7.33
C VAL A 28 10.37 -1.65 7.53
N THR A 29 11.25 -0.64 7.71
CA THR A 29 10.81 0.74 7.89
C THR A 29 10.07 1.24 6.65
N LYS A 30 10.59 1.02 5.44
CA LYS A 30 9.89 1.45 4.23
C LYS A 30 8.54 0.74 4.12
N GLN A 31 8.50 -0.58 4.19
CA GLN A 31 7.25 -1.32 4.01
C GLN A 31 6.17 -0.87 5.01
N LYS A 32 6.51 -0.76 6.30
CA LYS A 32 5.53 -0.37 7.33
C LYS A 32 5.12 1.10 7.21
N PHE A 33 6.05 2.02 6.99
CA PHE A 33 5.69 3.44 6.94
C PHE A 33 5.03 3.85 5.62
N ASP A 34 5.53 3.40 4.48
CA ASP A 34 4.98 3.77 3.17
C ASP A 34 3.73 2.96 2.81
N ASN A 35 3.70 1.65 3.06
CA ASN A 35 2.57 0.85 2.61
C ASN A 35 1.45 0.75 3.66
N LEU A 36 1.75 0.80 4.96
CA LEU A 36 0.72 0.70 6.00
C LEU A 36 0.31 2.09 6.53
N TYR A 37 1.24 2.84 7.13
CA TYR A 37 0.89 4.09 7.80
C TYR A 37 0.49 5.21 6.83
N CYS A 38 1.20 5.39 5.72
CA CYS A 38 0.84 6.38 4.71
C CYS A 38 -0.52 6.07 4.07
N CYS A 39 -0.79 4.82 3.73
CA CYS A 39 -2.08 4.42 3.14
C CYS A 39 -3.23 4.59 4.13
N ARG A 40 -2.99 4.38 5.43
CA ARG A 40 -3.97 4.64 6.50
C ARG A 40 -4.41 6.11 6.55
N GLU A 41 -3.50 7.05 6.30
CA GLU A 41 -3.83 8.48 6.28
C GLU A 41 -4.38 8.93 4.93
N SER A 42 -3.67 8.60 3.84
CA SER A 42 -3.95 9.10 2.49
C SER A 42 -5.26 8.59 1.89
N ILE A 43 -5.76 7.41 2.30
CA ILE A 43 -7.08 6.95 1.86
C ILE A 43 -8.19 7.90 2.32
N LEU A 44 -8.12 8.37 3.56
CA LEU A 44 -9.13 9.25 4.13
C LEU A 44 -9.04 10.64 3.51
N ASP A 45 -7.83 11.15 3.36
CA ASP A 45 -7.58 12.44 2.70
C ASP A 45 -8.07 12.42 1.24
N GLY A 46 -7.68 11.39 0.48
CA GLY A 46 -8.08 11.22 -0.92
C GLY A 46 -9.58 11.11 -1.11
N LEU A 47 -10.27 10.29 -0.32
CA LEU A 47 -11.73 10.13 -0.40
C LEU A 47 -12.46 11.41 0.04
N LYS A 48 -12.03 12.07 1.12
CA LYS A 48 -12.68 13.30 1.61
C LYS A 48 -12.54 14.44 0.60
N ARG A 49 -11.34 14.70 0.07
CA ARG A 49 -11.11 15.78 -0.91
C ARG A 49 -11.89 15.60 -2.21
N THR A 50 -12.10 14.35 -2.62
CA THR A 50 -12.75 14.05 -3.91
C THR A 50 -14.26 13.95 -3.81
N THR A 51 -14.79 13.43 -2.70
CA THR A 51 -16.21 13.03 -2.63
C THR A 51 -17.01 13.74 -1.54
N ASP A 52 -16.36 14.34 -0.54
CA ASP A 52 -17.00 15.03 0.59
C ASP A 52 -18.03 14.16 1.37
N ILE A 53 -18.03 12.83 1.20
CA ILE A 53 -19.02 11.95 1.83
C ILE A 53 -18.72 11.69 3.31
N MET A 54 -19.75 11.36 4.08
CA MET A 54 -19.61 10.75 5.40
C MET A 54 -19.42 9.23 5.27
N PHE A 55 -18.49 8.68 6.05
CA PHE A 55 -18.17 7.24 6.04
C PHE A 55 -18.93 6.41 7.08
N GLY A 56 -19.42 7.04 8.15
CA GLY A 56 -20.15 6.34 9.21
C GLY A 56 -21.34 5.55 8.64
N GLY A 57 -21.37 4.25 8.90
CA GLY A 57 -22.41 3.33 8.42
C GLY A 57 -22.33 2.95 6.93
N LYS A 58 -21.40 3.52 6.15
CA LYS A 58 -21.23 3.17 4.73
C LYS A 58 -20.66 1.76 4.58
N GLN A 59 -21.16 1.04 3.58
CA GLN A 59 -20.66 -0.28 3.20
C GLN A 59 -19.43 -0.11 2.30
N VAL A 60 -18.28 -0.52 2.79
CA VAL A 60 -17.00 -0.42 2.06
C VAL A 60 -16.46 -1.82 1.82
N VAL A 61 -16.06 -2.11 0.58
CA VAL A 61 -15.26 -3.30 0.27
C VAL A 61 -13.84 -2.90 -0.10
N VAL A 62 -12.87 -3.55 0.56
CA VAL A 62 -11.44 -3.41 0.24
C VAL A 62 -10.95 -4.73 -0.36
N CYS A 63 -10.43 -4.66 -1.58
CA CYS A 63 -9.88 -5.82 -2.27
C CYS A 63 -8.38 -5.93 -2.02
N GLY A 64 -7.96 -6.96 -1.29
CA GLY A 64 -6.59 -7.17 -0.82
C GLY A 64 -6.38 -6.70 0.61
N TYR A 65 -5.73 -7.53 1.43
CA TYR A 65 -5.43 -7.31 2.84
C TYR A 65 -3.93 -7.47 3.18
N GLY A 66 -3.07 -7.07 2.23
CA GLY A 66 -1.67 -6.76 2.51
C GLY A 66 -1.53 -5.47 3.34
N GLU A 67 -0.31 -4.94 3.47
CA GLU A 67 -0.03 -3.74 4.27
C GLU A 67 -0.89 -2.52 3.86
N VAL A 68 -1.06 -2.28 2.54
CA VAL A 68 -1.94 -1.23 2.01
C VAL A 68 -3.39 -1.43 2.42
N GLY A 69 -3.90 -2.66 2.23
CA GLY A 69 -5.25 -3.05 2.59
C GLY A 69 -5.53 -2.89 4.09
N LYS A 70 -4.60 -3.35 4.94
CA LYS A 70 -4.66 -3.20 6.41
C LYS A 70 -4.74 -1.73 6.83
N GLY A 71 -3.93 -0.87 6.21
CA GLY A 71 -3.94 0.57 6.46
C GLY A 71 -5.30 1.17 6.11
N CYS A 72 -5.83 0.85 4.93
CA CYS A 72 -7.12 1.33 4.47
C CYS A 72 -8.28 0.86 5.37
N CYS A 73 -8.32 -0.43 5.70
CA CYS A 73 -9.38 -1.01 6.54
C CYS A 73 -9.39 -0.41 7.94
N THR A 74 -8.21 -0.25 8.55
CA THR A 74 -8.06 0.34 9.89
C THR A 74 -8.60 1.77 9.92
N ALA A 75 -8.25 2.59 8.91
CA ALA A 75 -8.68 3.97 8.82
C ALA A 75 -10.20 4.11 8.66
N LEU A 76 -10.79 3.32 7.76
CA LEU A 76 -12.22 3.36 7.46
C LEU A 76 -13.07 2.81 8.62
N LYS A 77 -12.61 1.73 9.27
CA LYS A 77 -13.25 1.19 10.47
C LYS A 77 -13.27 2.22 11.60
N ALA A 78 -12.19 2.99 11.79
CA ALA A 78 -12.12 4.05 12.79
C ALA A 78 -13.11 5.20 12.54
N LEU A 79 -13.53 5.41 11.28
CA LEU A 79 -14.60 6.37 10.94
C LEU A 79 -16.02 5.78 11.01
N GLY A 80 -16.17 4.54 11.50
CA GLY A 80 -17.46 3.87 11.64
C GLY A 80 -18.00 3.28 10.33
N ALA A 81 -17.17 3.12 9.30
CA ALA A 81 -17.56 2.41 8.09
C ALA A 81 -17.71 0.91 8.35
N ILE A 82 -18.65 0.26 7.64
CA ILE A 82 -18.83 -1.19 7.67
C ILE A 82 -17.95 -1.77 6.57
N VAL A 83 -16.77 -2.24 6.98
CA VAL A 83 -15.73 -2.72 6.05
C VAL A 83 -15.79 -4.23 5.89
N CYS A 84 -15.82 -4.69 4.65
CA CYS A 84 -15.58 -6.08 4.28
C CYS A 84 -14.39 -6.18 3.32
N ILE A 85 -13.81 -7.37 3.23
CA ILE A 85 -12.53 -7.61 2.53
C ILE A 85 -12.69 -8.72 1.52
N THR A 86 -11.99 -8.61 0.40
CA THR A 86 -11.75 -9.75 -0.50
C THR A 86 -10.28 -10.12 -0.46
N GLU A 87 -9.97 -11.41 -0.39
CA GLU A 87 -8.60 -11.91 -0.36
C GLU A 87 -8.49 -13.26 -1.07
N ILE A 88 -7.32 -13.49 -1.67
CA ILE A 88 -6.91 -14.77 -2.26
C ILE A 88 -5.93 -15.51 -1.36
N ASP A 89 -5.16 -14.80 -0.53
CA ASP A 89 -4.20 -15.42 0.39
C ASP A 89 -4.91 -15.80 1.70
N PRO A 90 -4.94 -17.10 2.08
CA PRO A 90 -5.61 -17.54 3.30
C PRO A 90 -4.99 -16.98 4.58
N ILE A 91 -3.69 -16.62 4.59
CA ILE A 91 -3.03 -16.01 5.75
C ILE A 91 -3.55 -14.59 5.94
N CYS A 92 -3.59 -13.80 4.87
CA CYS A 92 -4.12 -12.44 4.90
C CYS A 92 -5.63 -12.44 5.22
N ALA A 93 -6.39 -13.38 4.66
CA ALA A 93 -7.81 -13.55 4.97
C ALA A 93 -8.04 -13.91 6.45
N LEU A 94 -7.22 -14.81 7.03
CA LEU A 94 -7.32 -15.15 8.44
C LEU A 94 -6.99 -13.95 9.33
N GLN A 95 -5.97 -13.16 8.98
CA GLN A 95 -5.66 -11.91 9.68
C GLN A 95 -6.83 -10.92 9.63
N ALA A 96 -7.46 -10.74 8.46
CA ALA A 96 -8.65 -9.90 8.32
C ALA A 96 -9.79 -10.33 9.25
N CYS A 97 -10.04 -11.65 9.34
CA CYS A 97 -11.03 -12.20 10.26
C CYS A 97 -10.68 -11.90 11.73
N MET A 98 -9.41 -12.05 12.12
CA MET A 98 -8.95 -11.76 13.48
C MET A 98 -9.02 -10.28 13.84
N ASP A 99 -8.84 -9.39 12.85
CA ASP A 99 -9.02 -7.94 13.01
C ASP A 99 -10.51 -7.53 13.00
N GLY A 100 -11.43 -8.50 12.91
CA GLY A 100 -12.87 -8.31 13.00
C GLY A 100 -13.52 -7.82 11.71
N PHE A 101 -12.94 -8.14 10.57
CA PHE A 101 -13.52 -7.86 9.26
C PHE A 101 -14.13 -9.11 8.64
N ARG A 102 -15.22 -8.94 7.88
CA ARG A 102 -15.83 -10.03 7.13
C ARG A 102 -15.10 -10.22 5.80
N VAL A 103 -14.57 -11.42 5.56
CA VAL A 103 -14.01 -11.81 4.26
C VAL A 103 -15.13 -12.34 3.36
N VAL A 104 -15.21 -11.83 2.13
CA VAL A 104 -16.32 -12.07 1.19
C VAL A 104 -15.80 -12.21 -0.24
N LYS A 105 -16.64 -12.71 -1.15
CA LYS A 105 -16.38 -12.54 -2.59
C LYS A 105 -16.97 -11.22 -3.07
N LEU A 106 -16.26 -10.52 -3.95
CA LEU A 106 -16.73 -9.24 -4.50
C LEU A 106 -18.11 -9.39 -5.16
N SER A 107 -18.31 -10.46 -5.93
CA SER A 107 -19.54 -10.76 -6.65
C SER A 107 -20.77 -10.97 -5.75
N GLU A 108 -20.58 -11.29 -4.47
CA GLU A 108 -21.66 -11.46 -3.49
C GLU A 108 -22.16 -10.12 -2.94
N VAL A 109 -21.29 -9.12 -2.90
CA VAL A 109 -21.54 -7.86 -2.16
C VAL A 109 -21.58 -6.62 -3.05
N ILE A 110 -21.14 -6.69 -4.30
CA ILE A 110 -20.94 -5.51 -5.18
C ILE A 110 -22.19 -4.63 -5.33
N ARG A 111 -23.39 -5.23 -5.29
CA ARG A 111 -24.67 -4.54 -5.47
C ARG A 111 -25.04 -3.60 -4.32
N GLN A 112 -24.44 -3.77 -3.14
CA GLN A 112 -24.79 -3.01 -1.93
C GLN A 112 -23.67 -2.07 -1.44
N MET A 113 -22.47 -2.16 -2.01
CA MET A 113 -21.32 -1.35 -1.60
C MET A 113 -21.51 0.13 -1.96
N ASP A 114 -21.20 1.01 -1.01
CA ASP A 114 -21.07 2.45 -1.22
C ASP A 114 -19.69 2.82 -1.78
N VAL A 115 -18.65 2.13 -1.33
CA VAL A 115 -17.25 2.39 -1.73
C VAL A 115 -16.53 1.07 -2.02
N VAL A 116 -15.81 1.03 -3.13
CA VAL A 116 -14.99 -0.10 -3.58
C VAL A 116 -13.56 0.38 -3.75
N ILE A 117 -12.63 -0.25 -3.03
CA ILE A 117 -11.21 0.14 -2.99
C ILE A 117 -10.36 -1.06 -3.39
N THR A 118 -9.51 -0.93 -4.41
CA THR A 118 -8.55 -1.97 -4.80
C THR A 118 -7.16 -1.71 -4.22
N CYS A 119 -6.57 -2.73 -3.58
CA CYS A 119 -5.30 -2.67 -2.85
C CYS A 119 -4.41 -3.91 -3.12
N THR A 120 -4.56 -4.56 -4.28
CA THR A 120 -3.99 -5.89 -4.54
C THR A 120 -2.65 -5.86 -5.26
N GLY A 121 -2.37 -4.80 -6.04
CA GLY A 121 -1.28 -4.77 -7.01
C GLY A 121 -1.49 -5.67 -8.24
N ASN A 122 -2.70 -6.22 -8.44
CA ASN A 122 -3.01 -7.17 -9.50
C ASN A 122 -3.69 -6.49 -10.71
N LYS A 123 -4.35 -7.25 -11.58
CA LYS A 123 -5.06 -6.77 -12.76
C LYS A 123 -6.50 -7.26 -12.75
N ASN A 124 -7.42 -6.42 -13.21
CA ASN A 124 -8.83 -6.76 -13.42
C ASN A 124 -9.50 -7.34 -12.17
N VAL A 125 -9.20 -6.77 -11.00
CA VAL A 125 -9.83 -7.11 -9.73
C VAL A 125 -11.29 -6.65 -9.73
N VAL A 126 -11.53 -5.46 -10.27
CA VAL A 126 -12.87 -4.93 -10.52
C VAL A 126 -13.06 -4.89 -12.05
N THR A 127 -13.81 -5.86 -12.56
CA THR A 127 -14.11 -6.02 -13.99
C THR A 127 -15.32 -5.21 -14.41
N ARG A 128 -15.54 -5.08 -15.74
CA ARG A 128 -16.77 -4.50 -16.31
C ARG A 128 -18.04 -5.10 -15.71
N GLU A 129 -18.10 -6.42 -15.60
CA GLU A 129 -19.26 -7.13 -15.03
C GLU A 129 -19.57 -6.67 -13.59
N GLN A 130 -18.55 -6.42 -12.77
CA GLN A 130 -18.74 -5.92 -11.42
C GLN A 130 -19.24 -4.48 -11.43
N LEU A 131 -18.67 -3.62 -12.28
CA LEU A 131 -19.08 -2.21 -12.45
C LEU A 131 -20.53 -2.10 -12.96
N ASP A 132 -20.94 -2.99 -13.85
CA ASP A 132 -22.32 -3.08 -14.35
C ASP A 132 -23.31 -3.38 -13.22
N ARG A 133 -22.89 -4.15 -12.20
CA ARG A 133 -23.73 -4.59 -11.07
C ARG A 133 -23.70 -3.66 -9.86
N MET A 134 -22.90 -2.60 -9.85
CA MET A 134 -22.84 -1.65 -8.73
C MET A 134 -24.14 -0.87 -8.58
N LYS A 135 -24.43 -0.40 -7.37
CA LYS A 135 -25.53 0.55 -7.14
C LYS A 135 -25.19 1.93 -7.68
N ASN A 136 -26.23 2.71 -7.96
CA ASN A 136 -26.07 4.11 -8.34
C ASN A 136 -25.34 4.91 -7.25
N GLY A 137 -24.36 5.73 -7.65
CA GLY A 137 -23.54 6.53 -6.77
C GLY A 137 -22.40 5.78 -6.07
N CYS A 138 -22.14 4.51 -6.42
CA CYS A 138 -20.99 3.78 -5.87
C CYS A 138 -19.68 4.49 -6.22
N ILE A 139 -18.81 4.67 -5.23
CA ILE A 139 -17.47 5.24 -5.41
C ILE A 139 -16.48 4.11 -5.64
N VAL A 140 -15.61 4.26 -6.64
CA VAL A 140 -14.58 3.28 -6.99
C VAL A 140 -13.24 3.97 -7.06
N CYS A 141 -12.25 3.43 -6.36
CA CYS A 141 -10.89 3.95 -6.38
C CYS A 141 -9.84 2.86 -6.21
N ASN A 142 -8.61 3.20 -6.57
CA ASN A 142 -7.46 2.31 -6.53
C ASN A 142 -6.38 2.87 -5.60
N MET A 143 -6.01 2.10 -4.60
CA MET A 143 -4.91 2.36 -3.66
C MET A 143 -3.70 1.46 -3.90
N GLY A 144 -3.81 0.50 -4.82
CA GLY A 144 -2.71 -0.38 -5.16
C GLY A 144 -1.67 0.30 -6.05
N HIS A 145 -0.78 -0.49 -6.64
CA HIS A 145 0.40 0.07 -7.30
C HIS A 145 0.31 0.15 -8.83
N SER A 146 -0.68 -0.53 -9.43
CA SER A 146 -0.90 -0.57 -10.87
C SER A 146 -2.21 0.12 -11.22
N ASN A 147 -2.25 0.82 -12.35
CA ASN A 147 -3.47 1.43 -12.89
C ASN A 147 -4.41 0.39 -13.55
N THR A 148 -4.14 -0.90 -13.38
CA THR A 148 -4.84 -2.01 -14.04
C THR A 148 -5.75 -2.81 -13.13
N GLU A 149 -5.86 -2.45 -11.85
CA GLU A 149 -6.72 -3.19 -10.90
C GLU A 149 -8.20 -3.03 -11.23
N ILE A 150 -8.58 -1.87 -11.77
CA ILE A 150 -9.92 -1.57 -12.29
C ILE A 150 -9.86 -1.63 -13.81
N ASP A 151 -10.82 -2.31 -14.42
CA ASP A 151 -10.93 -2.39 -15.88
C ASP A 151 -11.52 -1.10 -16.48
N VAL A 152 -10.76 0.00 -16.40
CA VAL A 152 -11.17 1.31 -16.92
C VAL A 152 -11.21 1.31 -18.46
N ALA A 153 -10.41 0.47 -19.11
CA ALA A 153 -10.42 0.33 -20.57
C ALA A 153 -11.80 -0.11 -21.08
N SER A 154 -12.43 -1.07 -20.41
CA SER A 154 -13.79 -1.50 -20.74
C SER A 154 -14.85 -0.41 -20.60
N LEU A 155 -14.58 0.67 -19.85
CA LEU A 155 -15.51 1.78 -19.63
C LEU A 155 -15.42 2.85 -20.72
N ARG A 156 -14.42 2.78 -21.62
CA ARG A 156 -14.29 3.65 -22.80
C ARG A 156 -15.13 3.09 -23.96
N SER A 157 -16.41 2.88 -23.71
CA SER A 157 -17.38 2.37 -24.69
C SER A 157 -18.37 3.46 -25.13
N PRO A 158 -18.87 3.44 -26.38
CA PRO A 158 -19.84 4.42 -26.88
C PRO A 158 -21.15 4.49 -26.07
N GLU A 159 -21.50 3.40 -25.38
CA GLU A 159 -22.72 3.29 -24.57
C GLU A 159 -22.64 4.03 -23.23
N LEU A 160 -21.43 4.36 -22.77
CA LEU A 160 -21.22 5.01 -21.48
C LEU A 160 -20.89 6.48 -21.68
N THR A 161 -21.58 7.33 -20.92
CA THR A 161 -21.28 8.76 -20.91
C THR A 161 -20.32 9.06 -19.76
N TRP A 162 -19.23 9.74 -20.07
CA TRP A 162 -18.28 10.24 -19.07
C TRP A 162 -18.54 11.71 -18.81
N GLU A 163 -18.80 12.06 -17.56
CA GLU A 163 -18.99 13.43 -17.11
C GLU A 163 -17.96 13.76 -16.04
N ARG A 164 -17.05 14.68 -16.35
CA ARG A 164 -16.04 15.14 -15.39
C ARG A 164 -16.67 16.12 -14.41
N VAL A 165 -16.84 15.70 -13.16
CA VAL A 165 -17.47 16.50 -12.11
C VAL A 165 -16.50 17.52 -11.54
N ARG A 166 -15.26 17.10 -11.29
CA ARG A 166 -14.15 17.95 -10.82
C ARG A 166 -12.81 17.30 -11.15
N SER A 167 -11.71 17.91 -10.73
CA SER A 167 -10.38 17.31 -10.94
C SER A 167 -10.30 15.92 -10.28
N GLN A 168 -9.91 14.92 -11.06
CA GLN A 168 -9.77 13.51 -10.63
C GLN A 168 -11.08 12.83 -10.18
N VAL A 169 -12.24 13.36 -10.56
CA VAL A 169 -13.54 12.76 -10.23
C VAL A 169 -14.41 12.76 -11.47
N ASP A 170 -14.74 11.56 -11.94
CA ASP A 170 -15.55 11.33 -13.12
C ASP A 170 -16.79 10.52 -12.76
N HIS A 171 -17.94 10.95 -13.25
CA HIS A 171 -19.13 10.13 -13.32
C HIS A 171 -19.11 9.31 -14.61
N ILE A 172 -19.29 8.00 -14.45
CA ILE A 172 -19.53 7.09 -15.56
C ILE A 172 -21.00 6.73 -15.52
N ILE A 173 -21.72 7.06 -16.59
CA ILE A 173 -23.18 7.02 -16.65
C ILE A 173 -23.59 5.93 -17.65
N TRP A 174 -24.39 4.99 -17.17
CA TRP A 174 -24.99 3.92 -17.96
C TRP A 174 -26.26 4.40 -18.68
N PRO A 175 -26.70 3.71 -19.74
CA PRO A 175 -27.93 4.05 -20.47
C PRO A 175 -29.19 4.08 -19.61
N ASP A 176 -29.21 3.31 -18.52
CA ASP A 176 -30.32 3.25 -17.55
C ASP A 176 -30.29 4.41 -16.53
N GLY A 177 -29.31 5.32 -16.63
CA GLY A 177 -29.13 6.45 -15.73
C GLY A 177 -28.30 6.16 -14.47
N LYS A 178 -27.90 4.90 -14.22
CA LYS A 178 -26.99 4.55 -13.13
C LYS A 178 -25.65 5.26 -13.32
N ARG A 179 -25.11 5.80 -12.22
CA ARG A 179 -23.81 6.50 -12.18
C ARG A 179 -22.85 5.77 -11.25
N VAL A 180 -21.60 5.65 -11.68
CA VAL A 180 -20.47 5.25 -10.81
C VAL A 180 -19.51 6.43 -10.72
N VAL A 181 -19.05 6.73 -9.50
CA VAL A 181 -18.05 7.77 -9.24
C VAL A 181 -16.68 7.13 -9.30
N LEU A 182 -15.94 7.36 -10.38
CA LEU A 182 -14.58 6.87 -10.54
C LEU A 182 -13.58 7.94 -10.12
N LEU A 183 -12.67 7.57 -9.21
CA LEU A 183 -11.62 8.48 -8.75
C LEU A 183 -10.33 8.26 -9.56
N ALA A 184 -9.68 9.37 -9.92
CA ALA A 184 -8.40 9.45 -10.62
C ALA A 184 -8.30 8.59 -11.89
N GLU A 185 -9.42 8.31 -12.56
CA GLU A 185 -9.51 7.40 -13.72
C GLU A 185 -8.89 6.01 -13.42
N GLY A 186 -9.02 5.53 -12.18
CA GLY A 186 -8.47 4.24 -11.73
C GLY A 186 -6.97 4.24 -11.42
N ARG A 187 -6.30 5.40 -11.49
CA ARG A 187 -4.92 5.58 -11.02
C ARG A 187 -4.85 5.64 -9.49
N LEU A 188 -3.63 5.67 -8.97
CA LEU A 188 -3.35 5.69 -7.54
C LEU A 188 -3.98 6.92 -6.86
N LEU A 189 -4.96 6.67 -5.99
CA LEU A 189 -5.71 7.70 -5.27
C LEU A 189 -4.78 8.51 -4.36
N ASN A 190 -3.92 7.84 -3.60
CA ASN A 190 -3.03 8.49 -2.63
C ASN A 190 -2.03 9.48 -3.27
N LEU A 191 -1.69 9.30 -4.55
CA LEU A 191 -0.81 10.21 -5.29
C LEU A 191 -1.58 11.24 -6.12
N SER A 192 -2.76 10.88 -6.61
CA SER A 192 -3.54 11.73 -7.52
C SER A 192 -4.46 12.71 -6.77
N CYS A 193 -4.89 12.32 -5.57
CA CYS A 193 -5.96 12.98 -4.82
C CYS A 193 -5.58 13.30 -3.37
N SER A 194 -4.38 12.94 -2.93
CA SER A 194 -3.87 13.14 -1.58
C SER A 194 -2.41 13.57 -1.63
N THR A 195 -1.86 13.93 -0.47
CA THR A 195 -0.43 14.20 -0.28
C THR A 195 0.21 13.14 0.60
N VAL A 196 1.46 12.76 0.30
CA VAL A 196 2.24 11.86 1.16
C VAL A 196 2.70 12.64 2.39
N PRO A 197 2.46 12.14 3.62
CA PRO A 197 2.93 12.81 4.83
C PRO A 197 4.46 12.98 4.84
N THR A 198 4.93 14.17 5.24
CA THR A 198 6.37 14.52 5.25
C THR A 198 7.19 13.56 6.12
N PHE A 199 6.61 13.04 7.19
CA PHE A 199 7.26 12.07 8.06
C PHE A 199 7.56 10.73 7.36
N VAL A 200 6.60 10.22 6.58
CA VAL A 200 6.80 9.00 5.76
C VAL A 200 7.86 9.25 4.69
N LEU A 201 7.83 10.43 4.07
CA LEU A 201 8.84 10.85 3.10
C LEU A 201 10.23 10.89 3.73
N SER A 202 10.37 11.43 4.94
CA SER A 202 11.62 11.45 5.70
C SER A 202 12.21 10.05 5.86
N ILE A 203 11.44 9.09 6.37
CA ILE A 203 11.89 7.70 6.56
C ILE A 203 12.34 7.08 5.24
N THR A 204 11.54 7.28 4.17
CA THR A 204 11.86 6.73 2.85
C THR A 204 13.13 7.36 2.27
N ALA A 205 13.29 8.68 2.38
CA ALA A 205 14.44 9.42 1.89
C ALA A 205 15.71 9.07 2.68
N THR A 206 15.64 8.96 4.01
CA THR A 206 16.76 8.50 4.85
C THR A 206 17.18 7.08 4.49
N THR A 207 16.22 6.17 4.26
CA THR A 207 16.51 4.80 3.83
C THR A 207 17.24 4.77 2.48
N GLN A 208 16.81 5.58 1.52
CA GLN A 208 17.47 5.71 0.22
C GLN A 208 18.86 6.34 0.34
N ALA A 209 19.01 7.41 1.12
CA ALA A 209 20.28 8.07 1.34
C ALA A 209 21.31 7.13 1.97
N LEU A 210 20.91 6.36 2.98
CA LEU A 210 21.78 5.38 3.62
C LEU A 210 22.18 4.25 2.66
N ALA A 211 21.26 3.77 1.83
CA ALA A 211 21.58 2.77 0.80
C ALA A 211 22.61 3.29 -0.21
N LEU A 212 22.48 4.56 -0.63
CA LEU A 212 23.43 5.20 -1.53
C LEU A 212 24.80 5.40 -0.86
N ILE A 213 24.82 5.84 0.40
CA ILE A 213 26.05 5.99 1.20
C ILE A 213 26.77 4.64 1.35
N GLU A 214 26.04 3.56 1.61
CA GLU A 214 26.58 2.20 1.72
C GLU A 214 27.17 1.72 0.39
N LEU A 215 26.45 1.89 -0.72
CA LEU A 215 26.94 1.49 -2.04
C LEU A 215 28.16 2.30 -2.47
N PHE A 216 28.18 3.60 -2.17
CA PHE A 216 29.27 4.51 -2.56
C PHE A 216 30.55 4.25 -1.77
N ASN A 217 30.44 3.98 -0.47
CA ASN A 217 31.61 3.75 0.40
C ASN A 217 32.02 2.26 0.48
N ALA A 218 31.31 1.37 -0.21
CA ALA A 218 31.64 -0.04 -0.22
C ALA A 218 33.02 -0.28 -0.84
N PRO A 219 33.91 -1.06 -0.20
CA PRO A 219 35.17 -1.45 -0.82
C PRO A 219 34.91 -2.24 -2.11
N GLU A 220 35.84 -2.12 -3.05
CA GLU A 220 35.75 -2.79 -4.34
C GLU A 220 35.54 -4.30 -4.16
N GLY A 221 34.57 -4.86 -4.89
CA GLY A 221 34.21 -6.28 -4.82
C GLY A 221 33.25 -6.68 -3.68
N ARG A 222 32.88 -5.79 -2.75
CA ARG A 222 31.86 -6.09 -1.71
C ARG A 222 30.49 -6.37 -2.30
N TYR A 223 30.06 -5.55 -3.25
CA TYR A 223 28.79 -5.70 -3.95
C TYR A 223 29.05 -6.06 -5.42
N LYS A 224 28.50 -7.20 -5.84
CA LYS A 224 28.52 -7.65 -7.23
C LYS A 224 27.30 -7.11 -7.98
N GLN A 225 27.20 -7.45 -9.26
CA GLN A 225 26.04 -7.15 -10.11
C GLN A 225 24.79 -7.95 -9.71
N ASP A 226 24.31 -7.73 -8.50
CA ASP A 226 23.15 -8.40 -7.90
C ASP A 226 22.30 -7.42 -7.08
N VAL A 227 21.15 -7.89 -6.62
CA VAL A 227 20.17 -7.15 -5.81
C VAL A 227 20.34 -7.51 -4.34
N TYR A 228 20.76 -6.55 -3.54
CA TYR A 228 20.99 -6.70 -2.10
C TYR A 228 19.84 -6.11 -1.28
N LEU A 229 19.58 -6.68 -0.11
CA LEU A 229 18.71 -6.04 0.89
C LEU A 229 19.52 -5.04 1.72
N LEU A 230 18.86 -3.97 2.17
CA LEU A 230 19.46 -3.05 3.13
C LEU A 230 19.79 -3.81 4.43
N PRO A 231 21.02 -3.71 4.98
CA PRO A 231 21.37 -4.35 6.24
C PRO A 231 20.42 -3.94 7.37
N LYS A 232 19.96 -4.91 8.18
CA LYS A 232 19.01 -4.64 9.28
C LYS A 232 19.46 -3.56 10.25
N LYS A 233 20.76 -3.51 10.54
CA LYS A 233 21.33 -2.49 11.41
C LYS A 233 21.12 -1.07 10.85
N MET A 234 21.12 -0.91 9.53
CA MET A 234 20.83 0.38 8.89
C MET A 234 19.34 0.70 8.97
N ASP A 235 18.47 -0.30 8.84
CA ASP A 235 17.02 -0.15 9.00
C ASP A 235 16.65 0.27 10.44
N GLU A 236 17.28 -0.34 11.44
CA GLU A 236 17.18 0.07 12.86
C GLU A 236 17.74 1.48 13.10
N TYR A 237 18.82 1.84 12.39
CA TYR A 237 19.37 3.19 12.46
C TYR A 237 18.43 4.24 11.85
N VAL A 238 17.75 3.94 10.73
CA VAL A 238 16.68 4.81 10.20
C VAL A 238 15.62 5.02 11.27
N ALA A 239 15.16 3.95 11.92
CA ALA A 239 14.15 4.05 12.97
C ALA A 239 14.65 4.92 14.14
N SER A 240 15.87 4.70 14.64
CA SER A 240 16.41 5.44 15.78
C SER A 240 16.54 6.95 15.53
N LEU A 241 16.87 7.36 14.29
CA LEU A 241 16.92 8.77 13.91
C LEU A 241 15.57 9.49 13.99
N HIS A 242 14.46 8.76 13.90
CA HIS A 242 13.11 9.36 13.88
C HIS A 242 12.41 9.32 15.24
N LEU A 243 12.87 8.48 16.18
CA LEU A 243 12.28 8.35 17.52
C LEU A 243 12.25 9.64 18.36
N PRO A 244 13.26 10.54 18.31
CA PRO A 244 13.23 11.78 19.08
C PRO A 244 12.01 12.67 18.78
N ASN A 245 11.41 12.56 17.58
CA ASN A 245 10.20 13.33 17.23
C ASN A 245 8.96 12.94 18.04
N PHE A 246 9.00 11.79 18.73
CA PHE A 246 7.91 11.26 19.54
C PHE A 246 8.19 11.28 21.03
N ASP A 247 9.28 11.92 21.47
CA ASP A 247 9.78 11.81 22.86
C ASP A 247 9.98 10.34 23.28
N ALA A 248 10.41 9.49 22.33
CA ALA A 248 10.57 8.07 22.56
C ALA A 248 11.96 7.76 23.13
N HIS A 249 11.98 7.18 24.33
CA HIS A 249 13.21 6.76 25.01
C HIS A 249 13.39 5.23 24.90
N LEU A 250 14.44 4.80 24.19
CA LEU A 250 14.74 3.37 24.03
C LEU A 250 15.35 2.80 25.30
N THR A 251 14.88 1.62 25.70
CA THR A 251 15.51 0.81 26.75
C THR A 251 16.78 0.14 26.21
N GLU A 252 17.84 0.18 27.00
CA GLU A 252 19.11 -0.48 26.68
C GLU A 252 19.18 -1.88 27.30
N LEU A 253 19.74 -2.84 26.54
CA LEU A 253 19.98 -4.19 27.06
C LEU A 253 21.11 -4.16 28.09
N THR A 254 20.91 -4.84 29.23
CA THR A 254 22.02 -5.17 30.13
C THR A 254 22.94 -6.21 29.49
N ASP A 255 24.18 -6.35 30.00
CA ASP A 255 25.11 -7.38 29.49
C ASP A 255 24.55 -8.80 29.64
N GLU A 256 23.83 -9.03 30.74
CA GLU A 256 23.18 -10.31 31.01
C GLU A 256 22.07 -10.61 30.00
N GLN A 257 21.21 -9.63 29.69
CA GLN A 257 20.15 -9.79 28.69
C GLN A 257 20.71 -10.01 27.28
N ALA A 258 21.73 -9.25 26.89
CA ALA A 258 22.38 -9.39 25.59
C ALA A 258 23.01 -10.79 25.43
N LYS A 259 23.71 -11.27 26.46
CA LYS A 259 24.29 -12.62 26.50
C LYS A 259 23.21 -13.70 26.45
N TYR A 260 22.13 -13.54 27.23
CA TYR A 260 21.01 -14.50 27.26
C TYR A 260 20.35 -14.64 25.88
N MET A 261 20.13 -13.53 25.17
CA MET A 261 19.51 -13.54 23.85
C MET A 261 20.49 -13.85 22.70
N GLY A 262 21.81 -13.87 22.97
CA GLY A 262 22.83 -14.01 21.94
C GLY A 262 22.87 -12.81 20.97
N LEU A 263 22.60 -11.61 21.47
CA LEU A 263 22.53 -10.38 20.67
C LEU A 263 23.66 -9.40 21.05
N ASN A 264 24.01 -8.52 20.11
CA ASN A 264 24.81 -7.34 20.42
C ASN A 264 23.90 -6.26 21.03
N LYS A 265 24.36 -5.53 22.06
CA LYS A 265 23.61 -4.41 22.66
C LYS A 265 23.22 -3.32 21.65
N ASN A 266 23.99 -3.18 20.57
CA ASN A 266 23.78 -2.20 19.51
C ASN A 266 23.14 -2.81 18.24
N GLY A 267 22.51 -3.97 18.38
CA GLY A 267 21.82 -4.68 17.30
C GLY A 267 22.73 -5.37 16.27
N PRO A 268 22.14 -6.01 15.25
CA PRO A 268 20.70 -6.07 14.98
C PRO A 268 19.93 -6.88 16.04
N PHE A 269 18.74 -6.41 16.41
CA PHE A 269 17.93 -6.96 17.50
C PHE A 269 16.97 -8.08 17.06
N LYS A 270 16.86 -8.31 15.74
CA LYS A 270 16.00 -9.35 15.16
C LYS A 270 16.71 -10.08 14.02
N PRO A 271 16.45 -11.39 13.86
CA PRO A 271 17.02 -12.18 12.78
C PRO A 271 16.45 -11.77 11.42
N ASN A 272 17.15 -12.11 10.34
CA ASN A 272 16.81 -11.75 8.96
C ASN A 272 15.38 -12.13 8.53
N TYR A 273 14.85 -13.25 9.05
CA TYR A 273 13.52 -13.76 8.73
C TYR A 273 12.37 -13.13 9.54
N TYR A 274 12.65 -12.19 10.45
CA TYR A 274 11.62 -11.51 11.24
C TYR A 274 10.71 -10.64 10.35
N ARG A 275 9.39 -10.80 10.49
CA ARG A 275 8.34 -10.15 9.68
C ARG A 275 7.52 -9.17 10.51
#